data_AF-A0A6G1CEV4-F1
#
_entry.id   AF-A0A6G1CEV4-F1
#
_cell.length_a   1.000
_cell.length_b   1.000
_cell.length_c   1.000
_cell.angle_alpha   90.00
_cell.angle_beta   90.00
_cell.angle_gamma   90.00
#
_symmetry.space_group_name_H-M   'P 1'
#
loop_
_entity.id
_entity.type
_entity.pdbx_description
1 polymer ?
#
loop_
_entity_poly.entity_id
_entity_poly.type
_entity_poly.pdbx_seq_one_letter_code
_entity_poly.pdbx_strand_id
1 'polypeptide(L)'
;MEYLHQGCNQRILHFDIKPNNILLDYNFSPKISDFGLAKLCARDQSIVTLTAARGTMGYIAPELYSRNFGEISYKSDVYSFGMLVLEMVSGRRNSDPSVESQNEVYIPEWIYEQEALN
;
A
#
# COMPACT_ATOMS: atom_id res chain seq x y z
N MET A 1 3.73 2.35 10.75
CA MET A 1 4.00 3.33 9.66
C MET A 1 4.80 4.52 10.15
N GLU A 2 4.31 5.28 11.13
CA GLU A 2 5.02 6.46 11.66
C GLU A 2 6.49 6.17 12.05
N TYR A 3 6.74 5.05 12.72
CA TYR A 3 8.11 4.64 13.06
C TYR A 3 9.03 4.52 11.82
N LEU A 4 8.55 3.94 10.72
CA LEU A 4 9.33 3.80 9.49
C LEU A 4 9.62 5.16 8.84
N HIS A 5 8.62 6.06 8.86
CA HIS A 5 8.68 7.32 8.12
C HIS A 5 9.35 8.47 8.87
N GLN A 6 9.21 8.47 10.20
CA GLN A 6 9.64 9.55 11.10
C GLN A 6 10.43 9.05 12.30
N GLY A 7 10.22 7.81 12.77
CA GLY A 7 10.92 7.27 13.95
C GLY A 7 12.37 6.85 13.70
N CYS A 8 12.68 6.35 12.51
CA CYS A 8 14.02 5.90 12.13
C CYS A 8 14.96 7.06 11.72
N ASN A 9 16.26 6.93 12.01
CA ASN A 9 17.31 7.89 11.65
C ASN A 9 17.30 8.23 10.14
N GLN A 10 17.14 7.21 9.32
CA GLN A 10 16.80 7.33 7.90
C GLN A 10 15.35 6.93 7.71
N ARG A 11 14.66 7.62 6.81
CA ARG A 11 13.29 7.27 6.46
C ARG A 11 13.31 5.96 5.69
N ILE A 12 12.41 5.05 6.06
CA ILE A 12 12.24 3.75 5.41
C ILE A 12 10.93 3.79 4.63
N LEU A 13 11.02 3.65 3.30
CA LEU A 13 9.87 3.45 2.42
C LEU A 13 9.70 1.96 2.18
N HIS A 14 8.53 1.39 2.48
CA HIS A 14 8.31 -0.05 2.43
C HIS A 14 7.96 -0.56 1.03
N PHE A 15 7.10 0.17 0.30
CA PHE A 15 6.57 -0.13 -1.02
C PHE A 15 5.76 -1.42 -1.17
N ASP A 16 5.44 -2.14 -0.08
CA ASP A 16 4.65 -3.38 -0.14
C ASP A 16 3.78 -3.57 1.11
N ILE A 17 3.09 -2.51 1.52
CA ILE A 17 2.12 -2.58 2.61
C ILE A 17 0.85 -3.27 2.08
N LYS A 18 0.55 -4.46 2.59
CA LYS A 18 -0.62 -5.30 2.24
C LYS A 18 -0.91 -6.28 3.39
N PRO A 19 -2.12 -6.88 3.46
CA PRO A 19 -2.49 -7.80 4.54
C PRO A 19 -1.48 -8.94 4.76
N ASN A 20 -0.97 -9.56 3.70
CA ASN A 20 0.02 -10.65 3.79
C ASN A 20 1.34 -10.24 4.48
N ASN A 21 1.66 -8.95 4.50
CA ASN A 21 2.88 -8.42 5.11
C ASN A 21 2.62 -7.78 6.49
N ILE A 22 1.40 -7.92 7.03
CA ILE A 22 1.08 -7.58 8.42
C ILE A 22 0.93 -8.87 9.21
N LEU A 23 1.99 -9.25 9.90
CA LEU A 23 1.99 -10.41 10.79
C LEU A 23 1.26 -10.09 12.09
N LEU A 24 0.69 -11.10 12.73
CA LEU A 24 0.08 -11.01 14.04
C LEU A 24 0.90 -11.86 15.01
N ASP A 25 1.25 -11.29 16.16
CA ASP A 25 1.84 -12.09 17.24
C ASP A 25 0.76 -12.76 18.11
N TYR A 26 1.19 -13.41 19.20
CA TYR A 26 0.31 -14.14 20.10
C TYR A 26 -0.77 -13.27 20.76
N ASN A 27 -0.58 -11.95 20.83
CA ASN A 27 -1.55 -11.00 21.34
C ASN A 27 -2.37 -10.34 20.23
N PHE A 28 -2.34 -10.88 19.00
CA PHE A 28 -2.92 -10.25 17.82
C PHE A 28 -2.39 -8.83 17.57
N SER A 29 -1.18 -8.52 18.03
CA SER A 29 -0.57 -7.21 17.75
C SER A 29 0.04 -7.21 16.35
N PRO A 30 -0.29 -6.22 15.48
CA PRO A 30 0.19 -6.18 14.12
C PRO A 30 1.68 -5.80 14.05
N LYS A 31 2.42 -6.49 13.18
CA LYS A 31 3.84 -6.26 12.88
C LYS A 31 4.07 -6.22 11.38
N ILE A 32 4.67 -5.13 10.92
CA ILE A 32 5.05 -4.99 9.51
C ILE A 32 6.23 -5.93 9.22
N SER A 33 6.13 -6.71 8.15
CA SER A 33 7.16 -7.64 7.68
C SER A 33 7.47 -7.45 6.19
N ASP A 34 8.47 -8.18 5.70
CA ASP A 34 8.90 -8.20 4.30
C ASP A 34 9.39 -6.86 3.73
N PHE A 35 10.60 -6.49 4.15
CA PHE A 35 11.30 -5.30 3.67
C PHE A 35 12.06 -5.54 2.35
N GLY A 36 11.75 -6.61 1.59
CA GLY A 36 12.48 -6.95 0.37
C GLY A 36 12.45 -5.86 -0.71
N LEU A 37 11.37 -5.06 -0.73
CA LEU A 37 11.21 -3.92 -1.64
C LEU A 37 11.57 -2.57 -1.02
N ALA A 38 11.94 -2.54 0.27
CA ALA A 38 12.12 -1.31 1.00
C ALA A 38 13.32 -0.49 0.51
N LYS A 39 13.28 0.82 0.77
CA LYS A 39 14.36 1.77 0.50
C LYS A 39 14.59 2.71 1.67
N LEU A 40 15.87 3.05 1.87
CA LEU A 40 16.29 4.10 2.79
C LEU A 40 16.38 5.42 2.02
N CYS A 41 15.82 6.48 2.59
CA CYS A 41 15.99 7.85 2.10
C CYS A 41 16.37 8.80 3.22
N ALA A 42 17.06 9.88 2.84
CA ALA A 42 17.37 10.94 3.77
C ALA A 42 16.07 11.62 4.24
N ARG A 43 16.01 12.05 5.51
CA ARG A 43 14.76 12.59 6.09
C ARG A 43 14.30 13.89 5.42
N ASP A 44 15.26 14.69 4.95
CA ASP A 44 15.09 15.94 4.21
C ASP A 44 14.69 15.71 2.74
N GLN A 45 14.95 14.52 2.18
CA GLN A 45 14.48 14.12 0.87
C GLN A 45 13.07 13.52 0.97
N SER A 46 12.08 14.28 0.49
CA SER A 46 10.70 13.82 0.37
C SER A 46 10.49 12.90 -0.84
N ILE A 47 11.35 13.00 -1.86
CA ILE A 47 11.15 12.39 -3.18
C ILE A 47 12.22 11.34 -3.45
N VAL A 48 11.80 10.18 -3.96
CA VAL A 48 12.70 9.07 -4.30
C VAL A 48 12.58 8.71 -5.77
N THR A 49 13.71 8.53 -6.44
CA THR A 49 13.77 8.04 -7.82
C THR A 49 13.83 6.52 -7.81
N LEU A 50 12.84 5.86 -8.39
CA LEU A 50 12.86 4.42 -8.65
C LEU A 50 13.14 4.12 -10.13
N THR A 51 13.89 3.04 -10.39
CA THR A 51 14.25 2.55 -11.73
C THR A 51 13.24 1.57 -12.29
N ALA A 52 12.36 1.01 -11.45
CA ALA A 52 11.28 0.12 -11.83
C ALA A 52 10.11 0.26 -10.85
N ALA A 53 8.89 -0.02 -11.30
CA ALA A 53 7.72 -0.11 -10.43
C ALA A 53 7.95 -1.18 -9.34
N ARG A 54 7.43 -0.94 -8.14
CA ARG A 54 7.55 -1.82 -6.97
C ARG A 54 6.22 -1.91 -6.25
N GLY A 55 5.95 -3.09 -5.68
CA GLY A 55 4.80 -3.37 -4.83
C GLY A 55 3.88 -4.46 -5.40
N THR A 56 2.73 -4.61 -4.76
CA THR A 56 1.71 -5.61 -5.13
C THR A 56 0.49 -4.96 -5.77
N MET A 57 0.04 -5.50 -6.90
CA MET A 57 -1.14 -5.00 -7.63
C MET A 57 -2.38 -4.95 -6.72
N GLY A 58 -3.13 -3.85 -6.78
CA GLY A 58 -4.23 -3.55 -5.86
C GLY A 58 -3.81 -2.72 -4.64
N TYR A 59 -2.52 -2.58 -4.36
CA TYR A 59 -2.01 -1.71 -3.27
C TYR A 59 -0.98 -0.68 -3.75
N ILE A 60 -0.50 -0.78 -4.99
CA ILE A 60 0.50 0.13 -5.56
C ILE A 60 -0.11 1.53 -5.75
N ALA A 61 0.55 2.54 -5.19
CA ALA A 61 0.21 3.93 -5.40
C ALA A 61 0.37 4.35 -6.87
N PRO A 62 -0.51 5.19 -7.43
CA PRO A 62 -0.52 5.49 -8.86
C PRO A 62 0.79 6.14 -9.36
N GLU A 63 1.48 6.92 -8.52
CA GLU A 63 2.77 7.53 -8.84
C GLU A 63 3.92 6.53 -9.02
N LEU A 64 3.77 5.29 -8.52
CA LEU A 64 4.74 4.20 -8.73
C LEU A 64 4.60 3.56 -10.12
N TYR A 65 3.44 3.70 -10.77
CA TYR A 65 3.22 3.28 -12.16
C TYR A 65 3.59 4.37 -13.16
N SER A 66 3.23 5.61 -12.85
CA SER A 66 3.52 6.75 -13.72
C SER A 66 3.77 8.01 -12.92
N ARG A 67 4.89 8.67 -13.21
CA ARG A 67 5.26 9.95 -12.59
C ARG A 67 4.30 11.10 -12.92
N ASN A 68 3.38 10.89 -13.88
CA ASN A 68 2.33 11.85 -14.16
C ASN A 68 1.31 11.98 -13.00
N PHE A 69 1.23 10.98 -12.12
CA PHE A 69 0.34 11.01 -10.94
C PHE A 69 1.00 11.67 -9.72
N GLY A 70 2.28 12.01 -9.78
CA GLY A 70 3.00 12.69 -8.71
C GLY A 70 4.38 12.10 -8.45
N GLU A 71 4.95 12.52 -7.33
CA GLU A 71 6.29 12.13 -6.90
C GLU A 71 6.25 11.03 -5.85
N ILE A 72 7.14 10.05 -6.00
CA ILE A 72 7.24 8.90 -5.09
C ILE A 72 7.81 9.37 -3.75
N SER A 73 7.09 9.09 -2.67
CA SER A 73 7.44 9.52 -1.32
C SER A 73 6.92 8.53 -0.29
N TYR A 74 7.01 8.86 1.01
CA TYR A 74 6.33 8.09 2.06
C TYR A 74 4.81 8.06 1.89
N LYS A 75 4.23 8.96 1.09
CA LYS A 75 2.80 8.93 0.77
C LYS A 75 2.40 7.72 -0.07
N SER A 76 3.34 7.12 -0.81
CA SER A 76 3.06 5.89 -1.53
C SER A 76 2.73 4.74 -0.57
N ASP A 77 3.44 4.65 0.56
CA ASP A 77 3.12 3.70 1.64
C ASP A 77 1.79 4.02 2.35
N VAL A 78 1.43 5.31 2.46
CA VAL A 78 0.14 5.76 3.03
C VAL A 78 -1.01 5.34 2.14
N TYR A 79 -0.85 5.44 0.81
CA TYR A 79 -1.83 4.93 -0.15
C TYR A 79 -2.06 3.44 0.03
N SER A 80 -0.98 2.64 0.04
CA SER A 80 -1.07 1.19 0.24
C SER A 80 -1.73 0.82 1.58
N PHE A 81 -1.44 1.57 2.65
CA PHE A 81 -2.14 1.42 3.93
C PHE A 81 -3.65 1.71 3.83
N GLY A 82 -4.05 2.73 3.07
CA GLY A 82 -5.45 3.00 2.77
C GLY A 82 -6.14 1.82 2.09
N MET A 83 -5.51 1.24 1.07
CA MET A 83 -6.02 0.05 0.37
C MET A 83 -6.16 -1.16 1.29
N LEU A 84 -5.20 -1.36 2.19
CA LEU A 84 -5.26 -2.39 3.24
C LEU A 84 -6.45 -2.17 4.17
N VAL A 85 -6.69 -0.94 4.63
CA VAL A 85 -7.84 -0.62 5.48
C VAL A 85 -9.16 -0.86 4.74
N LEU A 86 -9.26 -0.44 3.47
CA LEU A 86 -10.45 -0.66 2.64
C LEU A 86 -10.79 -2.15 2.49
N GLU A 87 -9.79 -3.00 2.29
CA GLU A 87 -9.98 -4.45 2.28
C GLU A 87 -10.48 -4.99 3.62
N MET A 88 -9.90 -4.53 4.74
CA MET A 88 -10.33 -4.97 6.07
C MET A 88 -11.78 -4.57 6.38
N VAL A 89 -12.19 -3.35 6.04
CA VAL A 89 -13.56 -2.87 6.35
C VAL A 89 -14.61 -3.41 5.40
N SER A 90 -14.24 -3.67 4.14
CA SER A 90 -15.15 -4.24 3.14
C SER A 90 -15.31 -5.76 3.28
N GLY A 91 -14.34 -6.44 3.90
CA GLY A 91 -14.27 -7.90 3.95
C GLY A 91 -14.01 -8.54 2.58
N ARG A 92 -13.58 -7.76 1.58
CA ARG A 92 -13.29 -8.20 0.21
C ARG A 92 -11.81 -8.09 -0.08
N ARG A 93 -11.24 -9.03 -0.83
CA ARG A 93 -9.84 -8.99 -1.25
C ARG A 93 -9.66 -7.99 -2.39
N ASN A 94 -8.56 -7.22 -2.38
CA ASN A 94 -8.24 -6.30 -3.47
C ASN A 94 -7.77 -6.98 -4.77
N SER A 95 -7.22 -8.19 -4.68
CA SER A 95 -6.77 -8.97 -5.83
C SER A 95 -6.58 -10.44 -5.43
N ASP A 96 -7.50 -11.31 -5.83
CA ASP A 96 -7.28 -12.75 -5.77
C ASP A 96 -7.01 -13.30 -7.18
N PRO A 97 -5.74 -13.59 -7.54
CA PRO A 97 -5.42 -14.16 -8.85
C PRO A 97 -5.92 -15.61 -9.04
N SER A 98 -6.45 -16.26 -8.00
CA SER A 98 -7.10 -17.58 -8.08
C SER A 98 -8.61 -17.51 -8.35
N VAL A 99 -9.18 -16.31 -8.38
CA VAL A 99 -10.60 -16.09 -8.65
C VAL A 99 -10.75 -15.63 -10.10
N GLU A 100 -11.05 -16.59 -10.99
CA GLU A 100 -11.33 -16.35 -12.42
C GLU A 100 -12.61 -15.52 -12.68
N SER A 101 -13.31 -15.02 -11.64
CA SER A 101 -14.55 -14.29 -11.85
C SER A 101 -14.25 -12.85 -12.29
N GLN A 102 -14.57 -12.57 -13.55
CA GLN A 102 -14.46 -11.29 -14.27
C GLN A 102 -15.29 -10.13 -13.68
N ASN A 103 -15.74 -10.22 -12.42
CA ASN A 103 -16.67 -9.31 -11.76
C ASN A 103 -16.14 -8.68 -10.46
N GLU A 104 -14.88 -8.90 -10.07
CA GLU A 104 -14.31 -8.16 -8.93
C GLU A 104 -13.91 -6.75 -9.35
N VAL A 105 -14.87 -5.83 -9.24
CA VAL A 105 -14.67 -4.39 -9.35
C VAL A 105 -13.60 -3.97 -8.34
N TYR A 106 -12.64 -3.14 -8.77
CA TYR A 106 -11.59 -2.58 -7.92
C TYR A 106 -12.22 -1.95 -6.67
N ILE A 107 -11.76 -2.29 -5.46
CA ILE A 107 -12.47 -1.93 -4.22
C ILE A 107 -12.88 -0.43 -4.14
N PRO A 108 -12.00 0.54 -4.48
CA PRO A 108 -12.38 1.95 -4.51
C PRO A 108 -13.51 2.28 -5.49
N GLU A 109 -13.53 1.65 -6.66
CA GLU A 109 -14.60 1.81 -7.65
C GLU A 109 -15.91 1.20 -7.13
N TRP A 110 -15.85 0.01 -6.54
CA TRP A 110 -17.02 -0.64 -5.95
C TRP A 110 -17.64 0.19 -4.82
N ILE A 111 -16.80 0.75 -3.93
CA ILE A 111 -17.26 1.63 -2.85
C ILE A 111 -17.94 2.87 -3.44
N TYR A 112 -17.34 3.50 -4.45
CA TYR A 112 -17.92 4.66 -5.11
C TYR A 112 -19.30 4.34 -5.71
N GLU A 113 -19.46 3.19 -6.36
CA GLU A 113 -20.74 2.75 -6.91
C GLU A 113 -21.81 2.51 -5.82
N GLN A 114 -21.44 1.96 -4.66
CA GLN A 114 -22.38 1.77 -3.54
C GLN A 114 -22.84 3.11 -2.95
N GLU A 115 -21.93 4.07 -2.81
CA GLU A 115 -22.25 5.40 -2.28
C GLU A 115 -23.04 6.26 -3.28
N ALA A 116 -22.76 6.14 -4.58
CA ALA A 116 -23.45 6.88 -5.64
C ALA A 116 -24.91 6.41 -5.88
N LEU A 117 -25.31 5.29 -5.30
CA LEU A 117 -26.66 4.72 -5.38
C LEU A 117 -27.55 5.06 -4.18
N ASN A 118 -27.04 5.84 -3.21
CA ASN A 118 -27.79 6.37 -2.06
C ASN A 118 -28.05 7.88 -2.21
#